data_AF-A0A2G2KHK1-F1
#
_entry.id   AF-A0A2G2KHK1-F1
#
_cell.length_a   1.000
_cell.length_b   1.000
_cell.length_c   1.000
_cell.angle_alpha   90.00
_cell.angle_beta   90.00
_cell.angle_gamma   90.00
#
_symmetry.space_group_name_H-M   'P 1'
#
loop_
_entity.id
_entity.type
_entity.pdbx_description
1 polymer ?
#
loop_
_entity_poly.entity_id
_entity_poly.type
_entity_poly.pdbx_seq_one_letter_code
_entity_poly.pdbx_strand_id
1 'polypeptide(L)'
;MNRKAFLQRLGGVLISLPLLSIIGCSSSDDDASTPPTETNPSGNCNNGATGTISSNHGHSLVVSVADVQSGAEKTYTIQGSSGHDHSVTLTAANFTALGNGQSLGVTSTAGGGHTHSVTVICA
;
A
#
# COMPACT_ATOMS: atom_id res chain seq x y z
N MET A 1 19.47 6.73 18.02
CA MET A 1 18.49 6.14 18.96
C MET A 1 17.40 7.16 19.25
N ASN A 2 16.13 6.78 19.11
CA ASN A 2 14.99 7.34 19.85
C ASN A 2 13.95 6.22 19.99
N ARG A 3 14.14 5.38 21.02
CA ARG A 3 13.26 4.30 21.44
C ARG A 3 12.44 4.81 22.62
N LYS A 4 11.22 5.29 22.37
CA LYS A 4 10.22 5.69 23.39
C LYS A 4 8.84 5.50 22.73
N ALA A 5 7.85 4.80 23.25
CA ALA A 5 7.76 3.95 24.42
C ALA A 5 6.70 2.88 24.14
N PHE A 6 7.10 1.66 24.43
CA PHE A 6 6.35 0.42 24.46
C PHE A 6 5.51 0.39 25.76
N LEU A 7 4.30 -0.19 25.68
CA LEU A 7 3.39 -0.58 26.76
C LEU A 7 2.76 0.54 27.62
N GLN A 8 1.43 0.61 27.56
CA GLN A 8 0.60 0.46 28.76
C GLN A 8 -0.82 0.01 28.39
N ARG A 9 -1.07 -1.28 28.60
CA ARG A 9 -2.42 -1.84 28.84
C ARG A 9 -2.74 -1.64 30.33
N LEU A 10 -4.05 -1.51 30.62
CA LEU A 10 -4.80 -1.88 31.84
C LEU A 10 -5.45 -0.73 32.62
N GLY A 11 -6.76 -0.94 32.91
CA GLY A 11 -7.61 -0.20 33.83
C GLY A 11 -8.87 0.29 33.10
N GLY A 12 -10.05 -0.32 33.17
CA GLY A 12 -10.66 -1.16 34.20
C GLY A 12 -12.05 -0.57 34.46
N VAL A 13 -13.10 -1.12 33.82
CA VAL A 13 -14.49 -0.76 34.13
C VAL A 13 -15.28 -2.04 34.33
N LEU A 14 -15.59 -2.30 35.59
CA LEU A 14 -16.55 -3.28 36.08
C LEU A 14 -17.95 -2.67 35.92
N ILE A 15 -18.82 -3.30 35.13
CA ILE A 15 -20.27 -3.17 35.32
C ILE A 15 -20.88 -4.58 35.25
N SER A 16 -21.49 -4.94 36.36
CA SER A 16 -22.14 -6.20 36.70
C SER A 16 -23.52 -6.37 36.05
N LEU A 17 -23.81 -7.60 35.59
CA LEU A 17 -25.05 -8.43 35.63
C LEU A 17 -26.42 -7.78 35.25
N PRO A 18 -27.39 -8.51 34.63
CA PRO A 18 -27.64 -9.95 34.80
C PRO A 18 -28.01 -10.76 33.54
N LEU A 19 -28.06 -12.08 33.76
CA LEU A 19 -28.49 -13.15 32.85
C LEU A 19 -29.96 -13.01 32.41
N LEU A 20 -30.21 -13.04 31.10
CA LEU A 20 -31.41 -13.64 30.54
C LEU A 20 -31.04 -14.57 29.39
N SER A 21 -31.18 -15.87 29.66
CA SER A 21 -31.20 -16.91 28.64
C SER A 21 -32.58 -16.90 27.97
N ILE A 22 -32.62 -16.65 26.67
CA ILE A 22 -33.67 -17.18 25.81
C ILE A 22 -33.03 -18.08 24.76
N ILE A 23 -33.37 -19.36 24.88
CA ILE A 23 -33.18 -20.37 23.85
C ILE A 23 -34.13 -19.97 22.71
N GLY A 24 -33.57 -19.36 21.67
CA GLY A 24 -34.24 -19.15 20.39
C GLY A 24 -33.72 -20.17 19.39
N CYS A 25 -34.29 -21.37 19.41
CA CYS A 25 -34.17 -22.31 18.30
C CYS A 25 -35.33 -22.03 17.35
N SER A 26 -35.06 -21.46 16.17
CA SER A 26 -35.98 -21.53 15.04
C SER A 26 -35.29 -21.20 13.72
N SER A 27 -35.36 -22.18 12.82
CA SER A 27 -35.11 -22.14 11.37
C SER A 27 -33.66 -22.12 10.88
N SER A 28 -33.29 -23.25 10.30
CA SER A 28 -32.21 -23.40 9.33
C SER A 28 -32.36 -22.41 8.18
N ASP A 29 -31.30 -21.68 7.87
CA ASP A 29 -30.98 -21.18 6.54
C ASP A 29 -29.44 -21.12 6.45
N ASP A 30 -28.90 -21.64 5.35
CA ASP A 30 -27.49 -21.91 5.14
C ASP A 30 -26.65 -20.62 5.11
N ASP A 31 -26.01 -20.28 6.23
CA ASP A 31 -24.98 -19.23 6.27
C ASP A 31 -23.68 -19.82 5.69
N ALA A 32 -23.68 -19.97 4.36
CA ALA A 32 -22.47 -20.16 3.59
C ALA A 32 -21.52 -19.04 4.00
N SER A 33 -20.52 -19.39 4.81
CA SER A 33 -19.35 -18.57 5.04
C SER A 33 -18.73 -18.31 3.66
N THR A 34 -19.16 -17.24 3.00
CA THR A 34 -18.47 -16.72 1.83
C THR A 34 -17.02 -16.53 2.27
N PRO A 35 -16.06 -17.22 1.64
CA PRO A 35 -14.65 -16.89 1.82
C PRO A 35 -14.52 -15.38 1.64
N PRO A 36 -13.63 -14.69 2.38
CA PRO A 36 -13.38 -13.28 2.12
C PRO A 36 -13.18 -13.13 0.63
N THR A 37 -13.98 -12.25 0.02
CA THR A 37 -13.89 -11.95 -1.40
C THR A 37 -12.45 -11.54 -1.64
N GLU A 38 -11.67 -12.45 -2.24
CA GLU A 38 -10.41 -12.12 -2.88
C GLU A 38 -10.76 -10.97 -3.83
N THR A 39 -10.48 -9.74 -3.41
CA THR A 39 -10.56 -8.58 -4.30
C THR A 39 -9.58 -8.89 -5.40
N ASN A 40 -10.10 -9.41 -6.49
CA ASN A 40 -9.34 -9.68 -7.69
C ASN A 40 -8.66 -8.35 -8.04
N PRO A 41 -7.31 -8.30 -8.05
CA PRO A 41 -6.61 -7.07 -8.38
C PRO A 41 -7.09 -6.61 -9.76
N SER A 42 -7.84 -5.50 -9.80
CA SER A 42 -8.35 -4.94 -11.05
C SER A 42 -7.26 -4.19 -11.83
N GLY A 43 -6.10 -3.96 -11.21
CA GLY A 43 -4.93 -3.36 -11.82
C GLY A 43 -4.21 -4.35 -12.72
N ASN A 44 -4.24 -4.10 -14.03
CA ASN A 44 -3.52 -4.88 -15.02
C ASN A 44 -2.02 -4.53 -15.04
N CYS A 45 -1.30 -4.76 -13.94
CA CYS A 45 0.15 -4.57 -13.85
C CYS A 45 0.94 -5.74 -14.46
N ASN A 46 0.40 -6.41 -15.49
CA ASN A 46 1.03 -7.55 -16.16
C ASN A 46 2.34 -7.17 -16.87
N ASN A 47 2.52 -5.89 -17.16
CA ASN A 47 3.73 -5.30 -17.74
C ASN A 47 4.54 -4.49 -16.73
N GLY A 48 4.19 -4.57 -15.44
CA GLY A 48 4.79 -3.81 -14.36
C GLY A 48 4.08 -2.47 -14.16
N ALA A 49 4.81 -1.48 -13.67
CA ALA A 49 4.33 -0.12 -13.50
C ALA A 49 5.37 0.90 -13.96
N THR A 50 4.92 2.08 -14.39
CA THR A 50 5.77 3.19 -14.83
C THR A 50 5.41 4.49 -14.12
N GLY A 51 6.39 5.39 -14.00
CA GLY A 51 6.22 6.69 -13.38
C GLY A 51 6.24 7.86 -14.37
N THR A 52 5.24 8.73 -14.30
CA THR A 52 5.29 10.08 -14.90
C THR A 52 5.87 11.05 -13.88
N ILE A 53 6.89 11.82 -14.27
CA ILE A 53 7.68 12.67 -13.37
C ILE A 53 7.41 14.15 -13.70
N SER A 54 7.06 14.97 -12.71
CA SER A 54 6.82 16.40 -12.89
C SER A 54 8.11 17.17 -13.19
N SER A 55 8.10 18.16 -14.09
CA SER A 55 9.31 18.92 -14.46
C SER A 55 10.49 18.00 -14.86
N ASN A 56 10.18 16.91 -15.57
CA ASN A 56 11.16 15.90 -15.91
C ASN A 56 12.21 16.44 -16.89
N HIS A 57 13.48 16.23 -16.56
CA HIS A 57 14.63 16.64 -17.37
C HIS A 57 15.61 15.49 -17.62
N GLY A 58 15.12 14.24 -17.61
CA GLY A 58 15.90 13.04 -17.92
C GLY A 58 15.66 11.86 -16.98
N HIS A 59 14.81 12.01 -15.98
CA HIS A 59 14.46 10.97 -15.02
C HIS A 59 13.51 9.93 -15.60
N SER A 60 13.56 8.72 -15.07
CA SER A 60 12.70 7.61 -15.45
C SER A 60 12.47 6.67 -14.28
N LEU A 61 11.23 6.18 -14.11
CA LEU A 61 10.88 5.13 -13.16
C LEU A 61 10.25 3.95 -13.88
N VAL A 62 10.84 2.77 -13.72
CA VAL A 62 10.29 1.48 -14.14
C VAL A 62 10.23 0.57 -12.93
N VAL A 63 9.06 0.00 -12.69
CA VAL A 63 8.78 -0.96 -11.63
C VAL A 63 8.51 -2.30 -12.29
N SER A 64 9.30 -3.32 -11.94
CA SER A 64 9.19 -4.63 -12.58
C SER A 64 7.90 -5.36 -12.16
N VAL A 65 7.44 -6.28 -13.01
CA VAL A 65 6.32 -7.19 -12.68
C VAL A 65 6.60 -7.95 -11.39
N ALA A 66 7.84 -8.40 -11.19
CA ALA A 66 8.25 -9.13 -9.99
C ALA A 66 8.14 -8.27 -8.71
N ASP A 67 8.48 -6.98 -8.79
CA ASP A 67 8.35 -6.08 -7.66
C ASP A 67 6.88 -5.79 -7.33
N VAL A 68 6.03 -5.62 -8.35
CA VAL A 68 4.58 -5.48 -8.14
C VAL A 68 3.99 -6.72 -7.48
N GLN A 69 4.34 -7.91 -7.97
CA GLN A 69 3.88 -9.19 -7.41
C GLN A 69 4.41 -9.44 -5.99
N SER A 70 5.67 -9.07 -5.72
CA SER A 70 6.25 -9.17 -4.39
C SER A 70 5.52 -8.29 -3.38
N GLY A 71 5.05 -7.11 -3.80
CA GLY A 71 4.39 -6.14 -2.93
C GLY A 71 5.25 -5.68 -1.75
N ALA A 72 6.56 -5.93 -1.77
CA ALA A 72 7.48 -5.55 -0.71
C ALA A 72 7.96 -4.12 -0.91
N GLU A 73 8.11 -3.38 0.19
CA GLU A 73 8.65 -2.02 0.14
C GLU A 73 10.01 -1.99 -0.58
N LYS A 74 10.16 -1.06 -1.52
CA LYS A 74 11.37 -0.92 -2.31
C LYS A 74 11.63 0.52 -2.69
N THR A 75 12.91 0.89 -2.68
CA THR A 75 13.40 2.20 -3.13
C THR A 75 14.03 2.06 -4.51
N TYR A 76 13.62 2.94 -5.42
CA TYR A 76 14.06 3.00 -6.82
C TYR A 76 14.86 4.27 -7.03
N THR A 77 16.04 4.18 -7.63
CA THR A 77 16.67 5.33 -8.30
C THR A 77 15.83 5.71 -9.53
N ILE A 78 15.71 7.00 -9.78
CA ILE A 78 15.01 7.55 -10.95
C ILE A 78 15.93 8.39 -11.83
N GLN A 79 17.27 8.26 -11.72
CA GLN A 79 18.22 9.07 -12.50
C GLN A 79 17.92 9.11 -14.00
N GLY A 80 17.67 7.95 -14.61
CA GLY A 80 17.52 7.84 -16.07
C GLY A 80 18.77 8.36 -16.79
N SER A 81 18.59 9.36 -17.65
CA SER A 81 19.67 10.09 -18.34
C SER A 81 20.00 11.45 -17.70
N SER A 82 19.41 11.78 -16.55
CA SER A 82 19.68 13.05 -15.85
C SER A 82 21.11 13.10 -15.30
N GLY A 83 21.65 14.32 -15.17
CA GLY A 83 22.98 14.56 -14.60
C GLY A 83 23.06 14.38 -13.08
N HIS A 84 21.95 14.14 -12.39
CA HIS A 84 21.90 13.81 -10.97
C HIS A 84 20.80 12.78 -10.67
N ASP A 85 20.84 12.20 -9.47
CA ASP A 85 19.91 11.14 -9.07
C ASP A 85 18.87 11.64 -8.05
N HIS A 86 17.72 10.98 -8.05
CA HIS A 86 16.72 11.00 -6.98
C HIS A 86 16.25 9.57 -6.73
N SER A 87 15.60 9.36 -5.59
CA SER A 87 14.97 8.08 -5.29
C SER A 87 13.49 8.23 -4.96
N VAL A 88 12.71 7.19 -5.26
CA VAL A 88 11.32 7.06 -4.85
C VAL A 88 11.18 5.75 -4.06
N THR A 89 10.54 5.80 -2.91
CA THR A 89 10.18 4.59 -2.15
C THR A 89 8.72 4.26 -2.38
N LEU A 90 8.45 3.03 -2.85
CA LEU A 90 7.12 2.47 -2.94
C LEU A 90 6.93 1.48 -1.78
N THR A 91 5.93 1.72 -0.95
CA THR A 91 5.58 0.89 0.20
C THR A 91 4.72 -0.31 -0.20
N ALA A 92 4.53 -1.27 0.70
CA ALA A 92 3.59 -2.38 0.47
C ALA A 92 2.17 -1.90 0.15
N ALA A 93 1.70 -0.86 0.85
CA ALA A 93 0.39 -0.25 0.58
C ALA A 93 0.30 0.38 -0.82
N ASN A 94 1.41 0.92 -1.33
CA ASN A 94 1.47 1.43 -2.70
C ASN A 94 1.28 0.30 -3.71
N PHE A 95 1.96 -0.84 -3.52
CA PHE A 95 1.78 -2.00 -4.41
C PHE A 95 0.37 -2.58 -4.34
N THR A 96 -0.25 -2.64 -3.16
CA THR A 96 -1.67 -3.02 -3.04
C THR A 96 -2.58 -2.08 -3.82
N ALA A 97 -2.36 -0.76 -3.72
CA ALA A 97 -3.14 0.22 -4.46
C ALA A 97 -2.93 0.11 -5.99
N LEU A 98 -1.70 -0.10 -6.47
CA LEU A 98 -1.42 -0.39 -7.89
C LEU A 98 -2.13 -1.66 -8.36
N GLY A 99 -2.09 -2.73 -7.56
CA GLY A 99 -2.81 -3.97 -7.83
C GLY A 99 -4.33 -3.78 -7.93
N ASN A 100 -4.88 -2.77 -7.25
CA ASN A 100 -6.29 -2.39 -7.34
C ASN A 100 -6.58 -1.35 -8.45
N GLY A 101 -5.63 -1.18 -9.39
CA GLY A 101 -5.76 -0.28 -10.53
C GLY A 101 -5.72 1.20 -10.17
N GLN A 102 -5.29 1.56 -8.96
CA GLN A 102 -5.19 2.95 -8.53
C GLN A 102 -3.91 3.61 -9.08
N SER A 103 -4.00 4.91 -9.33
CA SER A 103 -2.85 5.76 -9.60
C SER A 103 -2.26 6.28 -8.29
N LEU A 104 -0.92 6.25 -8.17
CA LEU A 104 -0.21 6.70 -6.98
C LEU A 104 0.48 8.03 -7.22
N GLY A 105 0.36 8.97 -6.29
CA GLY A 105 1.25 10.14 -6.22
C GLY A 105 2.29 9.94 -5.11
N VAL A 106 3.57 10.03 -5.46
CA VAL A 106 4.70 9.97 -4.51
C VAL A 106 5.69 11.09 -4.80
N THR A 107 6.47 11.49 -3.81
CA THR A 107 7.51 12.52 -3.96
C THR A 107 8.89 11.88 -3.89
N SER A 108 9.79 12.25 -4.80
CA SER A 108 11.17 11.77 -4.78
C SER A 108 11.98 12.40 -3.64
N THR A 109 13.13 11.82 -3.32
CA THR A 109 14.14 12.47 -2.49
C THR A 109 14.65 13.75 -3.14
N ALA A 110 15.28 14.61 -2.33
CA ALA A 110 15.97 15.79 -2.83
C ALA A 110 17.30 15.41 -3.47
N GLY A 111 17.46 15.77 -4.74
CA GLY A 111 18.65 15.55 -5.56
C GLY A 111 18.89 16.79 -6.40
N GLY A 112 20.15 17.18 -6.64
CA GLY A 112 20.46 18.38 -7.44
C GLY A 112 19.79 19.67 -6.94
N GLY A 113 19.38 19.73 -5.66
CA GLY A 113 18.71 20.89 -5.06
C GLY A 113 17.18 20.94 -5.17
N HIS A 114 16.50 19.91 -5.70
CA HIS A 114 15.03 19.89 -5.79
C HIS A 114 14.44 18.48 -5.67
N THR A 115 13.11 18.36 -5.75
CA THR A 115 12.35 17.09 -5.75
C THR A 115 11.41 17.03 -6.96
N HIS A 116 10.91 15.84 -7.26
CA HIS A 116 9.84 15.62 -8.24
C HIS A 116 8.63 14.98 -7.59
N SER A 117 7.43 15.37 -8.05
CA SER A 117 6.22 14.56 -7.89
C SER A 117 6.22 13.49 -8.98
N VAL A 118 5.94 12.26 -8.59
CA VAL A 118 5.93 11.08 -9.46
C VAL A 118 4.56 10.42 -9.38
N THR A 119 3.88 10.31 -10.52
CA THR A 119 2.63 9.58 -10.65
C THR A 119 2.91 8.19 -11.19
N VAL A 120 2.61 7.15 -10.41
CA VAL A 120 2.87 5.74 -10.77
C VAL A 120 1.56 5.04 -11.13
N ILE A 121 1.54 4.36 -12.27
CA ILE A 121 0.41 3.56 -12.77
C ILE A 121 0.89 2.21 -13.30
N CYS A 122 0.01 1.21 -13.36
CA CYS A 122 0.28 -0.01 -14.12
C CYS A 122 0.60 0.33 -15.59
N ALA A 123 1.56 -0.37 -16.16
CA ALA A 123 2.06 -0.17 -17.52
C ALA A 123 1.24 -0.94 -18.57
#